data_AF-A0A1C4DX81-F1
#
_entry.id   AF-A0A1C4DX81-F1
#
_cell.length_a   1.000
_cell.length_b   1.000
_cell.length_c   1.000
_cell.angle_alpha   90.00
_cell.angle_beta   90.00
_cell.angle_gamma   90.00
#
_symmetry.space_group_name_H-M   'P 1'
#
loop_
_entity.id
_entity.type
_entity.pdbx_description
1 polymer ?
#
loop_
_entity_poly.entity_id
_entity_poly.type
_entity_poly.pdbx_seq_one_letter_code
_entity_poly.pdbx_strand_id
1 'polypeptide(L)'
;MVLVEKTPIGRLIFSVMSAFAEFERDMIVERTQEGKAIAKLNPDFREGRPKKYNKKQIDHELTLLKIHSYKQVAEMTGISESTLLRAKRA
;
A
#
# COMPACT_ATOMS: atom_id res chain seq x y z
N MET A 1 11.06 22.58 27.37
CA MET A 1 11.10 23.15 26.00
C MET A 1 10.42 24.52 25.97
N VAL A 2 10.93 25.52 26.70
CA VAL A 2 10.33 26.89 26.76
C VAL A 2 11.39 27.99 26.60
N LEU A 3 12.67 27.65 26.75
CA LEU A 3 13.79 28.59 26.62
C LEU A 3 14.33 28.73 25.19
N VAL A 4 14.15 27.71 24.34
CA VAL A 4 14.65 27.73 22.95
C VAL A 4 13.75 28.58 22.04
N GLU A 5 12.43 28.52 22.20
CA GLU A 5 11.52 29.15 21.23
C GLU A 5 11.37 30.68 21.38
N LYS A 6 11.75 31.25 22.53
CA LYS A 6 11.56 32.69 22.82
C LYS A 6 12.74 33.59 22.45
N THR A 7 13.86 33.01 21.98
CA THR A 7 15.04 33.79 21.56
C THR A 7 15.22 33.71 20.04
N PRO A 8 15.71 34.78 19.37
CA PRO A 8 16.04 34.71 17.94
C PRO A 8 17.01 33.57 17.60
N ILE A 9 17.99 33.32 18.48
CA ILE A 9 18.98 32.24 18.31
C ILE A 9 18.33 30.87 18.40
N GLY A 10 17.45 30.63 19.38
CA GLY A 10 16.81 29.31 19.51
C GLY A 10 15.80 29.03 18.40
N ARG A 11 15.14 30.05 17.83
CA ARG A 11 14.35 29.90 16.58
C ARG A 11 15.21 29.53 15.37
N LEU A 12 16.41 30.13 15.24
CA LEU A 12 17.35 29.76 14.19
C LEU A 12 17.79 28.30 14.33
N ILE A 13 18.23 27.89 15.52
CA ILE A 13 18.67 26.51 15.79
C ILE A 13 17.53 25.52 15.51
N PHE A 14 16.33 25.81 15.99
CA PHE A 14 15.17 24.97 15.72
C PHE A 14 14.91 24.82 14.22
N SER A 15 14.90 25.93 13.47
CA SER A 15 14.66 25.92 12.02
C SER A 15 15.72 25.11 11.27
N VAL A 16 17.00 25.26 11.64
CA VAL A 16 18.10 24.49 11.05
C VAL A 16 17.93 22.99 11.34
N MET A 17 17.63 22.63 12.59
CA MET A 17 17.43 21.22 12.97
C MET A 17 16.20 20.61 12.30
N SER A 18 15.11 21.37 12.15
CA SER A 18 13.92 20.94 11.40
C SER A 18 14.25 20.72 9.92
N ALA A 19 15.01 21.62 9.29
CA ALA A 19 15.44 21.46 7.90
C ALA A 19 16.33 20.22 7.71
N PHE A 20 17.22 19.92 8.66
CA PHE A 20 18.00 18.68 8.63
C PHE A 20 17.12 17.44 8.79
N ALA A 21 16.14 17.46 9.69
CA ALA A 21 15.23 16.33 9.87
C ALA A 21 14.38 16.05 8.62
N GLU A 22 13.95 17.08 7.91
CA GLU A 22 13.28 16.95 6.60
C GLU A 22 14.23 16.37 5.55
N PHE A 23 15.43 16.92 5.43
CA PHE A 23 16.45 16.45 4.49
C PHE A 23 16.81 14.97 4.69
N GLU A 24 17.01 14.52 5.93
CA GLU A 24 17.31 13.12 6.23
C GLU A 24 16.15 12.20 5.85
N ARG A 25 14.90 12.65 6.09
CA ARG A 25 13.71 11.90 5.70
C ARG A 25 13.61 11.75 4.20
N ASP A 26 13.86 12.82 3.46
CA ASP A 26 13.83 12.81 2.00
C ASP A 26 14.91 11.90 1.43
N MET A 27 16.12 11.93 1.99
CA MET A 27 17.21 11.02 1.60
C MET A 27 16.85 9.53 1.83
N ILE A 28 16.15 9.20 2.92
CA ILE A 28 15.66 7.84 3.16
C ILE A 28 14.62 7.45 2.11
N VAL A 29 13.68 8.34 1.80
CA VAL A 29 12.66 8.09 0.77
C VAL A 29 13.33 7.86 -0.58
N GLU A 30 14.25 8.73 -1.00
CA GLU A 30 14.98 8.60 -2.27
C GLU A 30 15.68 7.24 -2.38
N ARG A 31 16.50 6.88 -1.40
CA ARG A 31 17.23 5.60 -1.37
C ARG A 31 16.30 4.39 -1.41
N THR A 32 15.17 4.45 -0.70
CA THR A 32 14.20 3.33 -0.72
C THR A 32 13.48 3.21 -2.05
N GLN A 33 13.19 4.33 -2.73
CA GLN A 33 12.60 4.30 -4.07
C GLN A 33 13.59 3.77 -5.11
N GLU A 34 14.86 4.17 -5.03
CA GLU A 34 15.92 3.63 -5.90
C GLU A 34 16.08 2.12 -5.72
N GLY A 35 16.22 1.65 -4.48
CA GLY A 35 16.32 0.21 -4.19
C GLY A 35 15.09 -0.56 -4.67
N LYS A 36 13.89 0.02 -4.52
CA LYS A 36 12.65 -0.55 -5.03
C LYS A 36 12.59 -0.56 -6.56
N ALA A 37 13.09 0.47 -7.24
CA ALA A 37 13.17 0.52 -8.69
C ALA A 37 14.08 -0.59 -9.23
N ILE A 38 15.20 -0.86 -8.56
CA ILE A 38 16.07 -1.99 -8.87
C ILE A 38 15.35 -3.32 -8.63
N ALA A 39 14.68 -3.48 -7.48
CA ALA A 39 13.93 -4.69 -7.17
C ALA A 39 12.81 -4.97 -8.19
N LYS A 40 12.18 -3.94 -8.74
CA LYS A 40 11.16 -4.06 -9.80
C LYS A 40 11.69 -4.63 -11.11
N LEU A 41 13.01 -4.62 -11.34
CA LEU A 41 13.61 -5.26 -12.52
C LEU A 41 13.57 -6.79 -12.43
N ASN A 42 13.40 -7.36 -11.23
CA ASN A 42 13.25 -8.80 -11.07
C ASN A 42 11.84 -9.24 -11.56
N PRO A 43 11.74 -10.20 -12.50
CA PRO A 43 10.45 -10.68 -13.02
C PRO A 43 9.55 -11.31 -11.95
N ASP A 44 10.12 -11.81 -10.85
CA ASP A 44 9.36 -12.40 -9.73
C ASP A 44 8.93 -11.36 -8.69
N PHE A 45 9.37 -10.11 -8.83
CA PHE A 45 8.97 -9.05 -7.91
C PHE A 45 7.47 -8.75 -8.03
N ARG A 46 6.78 -8.76 -6.88
CA ARG A 46 5.37 -8.38 -6.80
C ARG A 46 5.19 -7.30 -5.74
N GLU A 47 4.56 -6.21 -6.16
CA GLU A 47 4.26 -5.09 -5.29
C GLU A 47 2.89 -5.27 -4.60
N GLY A 48 2.80 -4.82 -3.35
CA GLY A 48 1.55 -4.83 -2.59
C GLY A 48 1.24 -6.16 -1.90
N ARG A 49 0.00 -6.28 -1.43
CA ARG A 49 -0.45 -7.45 -0.67
C ARG A 49 -0.53 -8.69 -1.58
N PRO A 50 0.04 -9.84 -1.18
CA PRO A 50 -0.14 -11.09 -1.92
C PRO A 50 -1.61 -11.42 -2.16
N LYS A 51 -1.93 -11.88 -3.36
CA LYS A 51 -3.30 -12.30 -3.70
C LYS A 51 -3.67 -13.52 -2.87
N LYS A 52 -4.73 -13.40 -2.06
CA LYS A 52 -5.23 -14.47 -1.20
C LYS A 52 -5.84 -15.64 -1.99
N TYR A 53 -6.51 -15.32 -3.10
CA TYR A 53 -7.21 -16.28 -3.94
C TYR A 53 -6.46 -16.47 -5.26
N ASN A 54 -6.40 -17.71 -5.73
CA ASN A 54 -5.78 -18.04 -7.00
C ASN A 54 -6.70 -17.66 -8.19
N LYS A 55 -6.16 -17.63 -9.40
CA LYS A 55 -6.94 -17.23 -10.59
C LYS A 55 -8.08 -18.22 -10.89
N LYS A 56 -7.83 -19.52 -10.74
CA LYS A 56 -8.82 -20.58 -11.02
C LYS A 56 -10.04 -20.52 -10.09
N GLN A 57 -9.82 -20.18 -8.82
CA GLN A 57 -10.86 -19.91 -7.82
C GLN A 57 -11.68 -18.73 -8.30
N ILE A 58 -11.08 -17.56 -8.51
CA ILE A 58 -11.83 -16.39 -8.98
C ILE A 58 -12.62 -16.68 -10.28
N ASP A 59 -12.03 -17.40 -11.24
CA ASP A 59 -12.72 -17.76 -12.49
C ASP A 59 -13.92 -18.70 -12.24
N HIS A 60 -13.77 -19.69 -11.35
CA HIS A 60 -14.86 -20.59 -10.96
C HIS A 60 -15.99 -19.81 -10.27
N GLU A 61 -15.67 -18.94 -9.33
CA GLU A 61 -16.64 -18.11 -8.61
C GLU A 61 -17.37 -17.16 -9.57
N LEU A 62 -16.69 -16.60 -10.57
CA LEU A 62 -17.30 -15.77 -11.61
C LEU A 62 -18.27 -16.57 -12.49
N THR A 63 -18.01 -17.85 -12.74
CA THR A 63 -18.98 -18.72 -13.43
C THR A 63 -20.21 -19.01 -12.58
N LEU A 64 -20.05 -19.20 -11.26
CA LEU A 64 -21.18 -19.39 -10.33
C LEU A 64 -22.10 -18.17 -10.28
N LEU A 65 -21.55 -16.95 -10.41
CA LEU A 65 -22.33 -15.71 -10.45
C LEU A 65 -23.27 -15.58 -11.67
N LYS A 66 -23.16 -16.45 -12.69
CA LYS A 66 -24.13 -16.49 -13.79
C LYS A 66 -25.49 -17.06 -13.36
N ILE A 67 -25.49 -17.88 -12.31
CA ILE A 67 -26.65 -18.67 -11.86
C ILE A 67 -27.07 -18.25 -10.44
N HIS A 68 -26.12 -17.78 -9.63
CA HIS A 68 -26.34 -17.43 -8.22
C HIS A 68 -26.08 -15.95 -7.94
N SER A 69 -26.73 -15.43 -6.90
CA SER A 69 -26.49 -14.07 -6.40
C SER A 69 -25.15 -13.96 -5.67
N TYR A 70 -24.62 -12.74 -5.54
CA TYR A 70 -23.35 -12.49 -4.84
C TYR A 70 -23.34 -13.01 -3.41
N LYS A 71 -24.45 -12.83 -2.68
CA LYS A 71 -24.60 -13.32 -1.30
C LYS A 71 -24.51 -14.85 -1.24
N GLN A 72 -25.19 -15.54 -2.15
CA GLN A 72 -25.17 -17.00 -2.23
C GLN A 72 -23.76 -17.51 -2.55
N VAL A 73 -23.07 -16.91 -3.54
CA VAL A 73 -21.69 -17.31 -3.87
C VAL A 73 -20.73 -17.02 -2.73
N ALA A 74 -20.90 -15.90 -2.01
CA ALA A 74 -20.08 -15.56 -0.86
C ALA A 74 -20.26 -16.54 0.31
N GLU A 75 -21.50 -16.96 0.58
CA GLU A 75 -21.80 -17.99 1.59
C GLU A 75 -21.23 -19.35 1.20
N MET A 76 -21.32 -19.74 -0.09
CA MET A 76 -20.81 -21.02 -0.58
C MET A 76 -19.28 -21.12 -0.60
N THR A 77 -18.60 -20.02 -0.93
CA THR A 77 -17.14 -20.03 -1.20
C THR A 77 -16.31 -19.38 -0.10
N GLY A 78 -16.94 -18.67 0.84
CA GLY A 78 -16.25 -17.90 1.88
C GLY A 78 -15.49 -16.67 1.34
N ILE A 79 -15.70 -16.31 0.06
CA ILE A 79 -15.13 -15.09 -0.54
C ILE A 79 -16.11 -13.94 -0.35
N SER A 80 -15.63 -12.81 0.15
CA SER A 80 -16.49 -11.65 0.38
C SER A 80 -17.13 -11.14 -0.91
N GLU A 81 -18.38 -10.66 -0.82
CA GLU A 81 -19.09 -10.05 -1.95
C GLU A 81 -18.28 -8.92 -2.59
N SER A 82 -17.60 -8.11 -1.79
CA SER A 82 -16.71 -7.04 -2.25
C SER A 82 -15.53 -7.54 -3.08
N THR A 83 -15.03 -8.75 -2.81
CA THR A 83 -13.95 -9.38 -3.58
C THR A 83 -14.48 -9.89 -4.92
N LEU A 84 -15.66 -10.51 -4.93
CA LEU A 84 -16.34 -10.94 -6.16
C LEU A 84 -16.69 -9.76 -7.07
N LEU A 85 -17.17 -8.65 -6.50
CA LEU A 85 -17.49 -7.44 -7.24
C LEU A 85 -16.24 -6.82 -7.90
N ARG A 86 -15.13 -6.75 -7.15
CA ARG A 86 -13.85 -6.29 -7.71
C ARG A 86 -13.35 -7.20 -8.82
N ALA A 87 -13.47 -8.51 -8.65
CA ALA A 87 -13.04 -9.49 -9.64
C ALA A 87 -13.88 -9.41 -10.93
N LYS A 88 -15.18 -9.11 -10.85
CA LYS A 88 -16.04 -8.95 -12.04
C LYS A 88 -15.75 -7.66 -12.83
N ARG A 89 -15.23 -6.62 -12.16
CA ARG A 89 -14.88 -5.33 -12.79
C ARG A 89 -13.50 -5.30 -13.43
N ALA A 90 -12.61 -6.19 -12.97
CA ALA A 90 -11.24 -6.33 -13.47
C ALA A 90 -11.21 -7.07 -14.81
#